data_AF-A0A7V8N2Z6-F1
#
_entry.id   AF-A0A7V8N2Z6-F1
#
_cell.length_a   1.000
_cell.length_b   1.000
_cell.length_c   1.000
_cell.angle_alpha   90.00
_cell.angle_beta   90.00
_cell.angle_gamma   90.00
#
_symmetry.space_group_name_H-M   'P 1'
#
loop_
_entity.id
_entity.type
_entity.pdbx_description
1 polymer ?
#
loop_
_entity_poly.entity_id
_entity_poly.type
_entity_poly.pdbx_seq_one_letter_code
_entity_poly.pdbx_strand_id
1 'polypeptide(L)' 'MGPLIDYSKEQRRAIAFIDMKSFYASVECVERGLNPLSTSLCVMSGADNSAGLILA' A
#
# COMPACT_ATOMS: atom_id res chain seq x y z
N MET A 1 34.78 10.84 21.39
CA MET A 1 33.59 10.41 22.16
C MET A 1 32.43 11.26 21.68
N GLY A 2 31.55 10.72 20.82
CA GLY A 2 30.37 11.45 20.36
C GLY A 2 29.38 11.69 21.50
N PRO A 3 28.43 12.64 21.36
CA PRO A 3 27.42 12.87 22.37
C PRO A 3 26.60 11.59 22.59
N LEU A 4 26.47 11.19 23.86
CA LEU A 4 25.63 10.07 24.26
C LEU A 4 24.16 10.52 24.17
N ILE A 5 23.39 9.92 23.26
CA ILE A 5 21.97 10.21 23.10
C ILE A 5 21.22 9.60 24.30
N ASP A 6 20.47 10.44 25.02
CA ASP A 6 19.65 10.06 26.16
C ASP A 6 18.23 9.67 25.71
N TYR A 7 18.04 8.38 25.42
CA TYR A 7 16.77 7.81 24.96
C TYR A 7 15.64 7.86 26.02
N SER A 8 15.90 8.27 27.27
CA SER A 8 14.84 8.41 28.29
C SER A 8 13.92 9.60 28.04
N LYS A 9 14.39 10.58 27.25
CA LYS A 9 13.64 11.80 26.90
C LYS A 9 12.81 11.65 25.62
N GLU A 10 12.99 10.56 24.90
CA GLU A 10 12.23 10.29 23.68
C GLU A 10 10.77 9.98 24.00
N GLN A 11 9.87 10.59 23.25
CA GLN A 11 8.44 10.48 23.51
C GLN A 11 7.92 9.10 23.07
N ARG A 12 7.48 8.29 24.04
CA ARG A 12 6.87 6.98 23.76
C ARG A 12 5.44 7.16 23.29
N ARG A 13 5.13 6.69 22.08
CA ARG A 13 3.80 6.73 21.47
C ARG A 13 3.42 5.35 20.96
N ALA A 14 2.18 4.94 21.17
CA ALA A 14 1.60 3.81 20.46
C ALA A 14 1.16 4.31 19.09
N ILE A 15 1.79 3.80 18.03
CA ILE A 15 1.48 4.16 16.65
C ILE A 15 1.05 2.89 15.93
N ALA A 16 -0.15 2.92 15.35
CA ALA A 16 -0.64 1.85 14.48
C ALA A 16 -0.49 2.31 13.02
N PHE A 17 0.08 1.44 12.19
CA PHE A 17 0.12 1.62 10.73
C PHE A 17 -0.92 0.70 10.12
N ILE A 18 -1.83 1.27 9.34
CA ILE A 18 -2.89 0.54 8.65
C ILE A 18 -2.67 0.76 7.17
N ASP A 19 -2.56 -0.33 6.43
CA ASP A 19 -2.43 -0.35 4.98
C ASP A 19 -3.46 -1.32 4.39
N MET A 20 -3.99 -0.99 3.21
CA MET A 20 -4.94 -1.84 2.52
C MET A 20 -4.23 -2.65 1.44
N LYS A 21 -4.34 -3.97 1.54
CA LYS A 21 -3.73 -4.88 0.59
C LYS A 21 -4.34 -4.68 -0.81
N SER A 22 -3.47 -4.45 -1.80
CA SER A 22 -3.85 -4.36 -3.22
C SER A 22 -4.96 -3.33 -3.45
N PHE A 23 -4.71 -2.08 -3.07
CA PHE A 23 -5.73 -1.04 -2.97
C PHE A 23 -6.50 -0.83 -4.28
N TYR A 24 -5.79 -0.48 -5.35
CA TYR A 24 -6.42 -0.20 -6.65
C TYR A 24 -7.15 -1.43 -7.21
N ALA A 25 -6.55 -2.61 -7.07
CA ALA A 25 -7.18 -3.85 -7.54
C ALA A 25 -8.46 -4.18 -6.74
N SER A 26 -8.47 -3.90 -5.43
CA SER A 26 -9.64 -4.14 -4.59
C SER A 26 -10.79 -3.19 -4.93
N VAL A 27 -10.49 -1.92 -5.19
CA VAL A 27 -11.49 -0.92 -5.63
C VAL A 27 -12.09 -1.33 -6.98
N GLU A 28 -11.24 -1.63 -7.97
CA GLU A 28 -11.69 -2.07 -9.31
C GLU A 28 -12.47 -3.38 -9.27
N CYS A 29 -12.08 -4.34 -8.42
CA CYS A 29 -12.85 -5.56 -8.23
C CYS A 29 -14.27 -5.25 -7.76
N VAL A 30 -14.41 -4.43 -6.71
CA VAL A 30 -15.72 -4.09 -6.15
C VAL A 30 -16.58 -3.31 -7.16
N GLU A 31 -16.00 -2.33 -7.86
CA GLU A 31 -16.70 -1.55 -8.88
C GLU A 31 -17.21 -2.43 -10.04
N ARG A 32 -16.46 -3.48 -10.39
CA ARG A 32 -16.84 -4.48 -11.41
C ARG A 32 -17.73 -5.60 -10.88
N GLY A 33 -18.11 -5.58 -9.59
CA GLY A 33 -18.91 -6.63 -8.95
C GLY A 33 -18.17 -7.96 -8.74
N LEU A 34 -16.85 -7.94 -8.72
CA LEU A 34 -15.97 -9.09 -8.52
C LEU A 34 -15.56 -9.21 -7.04
N ASN A 35 -15.32 -10.43 -6.57
CA ASN A 35 -14.82 -10.66 -5.21
C ASN A 35 -13.31 -10.40 -5.13
N PRO A 36 -12.84 -9.36 -4.42
CA PRO A 36 -11.42 -8.99 -4.37
C PRO A 36 -10.52 -10.04 -3.69
N LEU A 37 -11.09 -10.97 -2.90
CA LEU A 37 -10.32 -12.02 -2.22
C LEU A 37 -10.04 -13.24 -3.08
N SER A 38 -10.78 -13.43 -4.18
CA SER A 38 -10.65 -14.59 -5.06
C SER A 38 -10.32 -14.24 -6.50
N THR A 39 -10.49 -12.98 -6.90
CA THR A 39 -10.36 -12.55 -8.29
C THR A 39 -8.91 -12.15 -8.59
N SER A 40 -8.35 -12.70 -9.67
CA SER A 40 -7.04 -12.29 -10.19
C SER A 40 -7.20 -11.07 -11.09
N LEU A 41 -6.94 -9.87 -10.54
CA LEU A 41 -7.01 -8.59 -11.25
C LEU A 41 -5.77 -7.75 -10.94
N CYS A 42 -5.23 -7.07 -11.95
CA CYS A 42 -4.16 -6.08 -11.77
C CYS A 42 -4.59 -4.73 -12.36
N VAL A 43 -4.11 -3.64 -11.77
CA VAL A 43 -4.32 -2.28 -12.27
C VAL A 43 -3.02 -1.78 -12.87
N MET A 44 -3.09 -1.21 -14.07
CA MET A 44 -1.91 -0.72 -14.80
C MET A 44 -2.08 0.75 -15.15
N SER A 45 -0.98 1.51 -15.20
CA SER A 45 -0.96 2.86 -15.73
C SER A 45 -1.32 2.86 -17.22
N GLY A 46 -2.08 3.86 -17.67
CA GLY A 46 -2.38 4.02 -19.09
C GLY A 46 -1.12 4.22 -19.92
N ALA A 47 -0.81 3.24 -20.76
CA ALA A 47 0.20 3.32 -21.80
C ALA A 47 -0.41 2.79 -23.09
N ASP A 48 0.02 3.32 -24.24
CA ASP A 48 -0.52 2.93 -25.55
C ASP A 48 -0.22 1.46 -25.92
N ASN A 49 0.54 0.74 -25.09
CA ASN A 49 0.94 -0.65 -25.25
C ASN A 49 1.17 -1.34 -23.88
N SER A 50 1.68 -2.57 -23.89
CA SER A 50 1.99 -3.38 -22.70
C SER A 50 3.13 -2.86 -21.81
N ALA A 51 3.61 -1.63 -21.99
CA ALA A 51 4.63 -0.99 -21.15
C ALA A 51 4.04 -0.24 -19.94
N GLY A 52 2.75 -0.38 -19.66
CA GLY A 52 2.12 0.17 -18.47
C GLY A 52 2.73 -0.40 -17.19
N LEU A 53 2.89 0.43 -16.16
CA LEU A 53 3.37 0.02 -14.85
C LEU A 53 2.21 -0.56 -14.04
N ILE A 54 2.45 -1.70 -13.38
CA ILE A 54 1.49 -2.26 -12.42
C ILE A 54 1.46 -1.36 -11.18
N LEU A 55 0.26 -0.99 -10.77
CA LEU A 55 0.01 -0.21 -9.56
C LEU A 55 -0.22 -1.14 -8.38
N ALA A 56 0.41 -0.83 -7.24
CA ALA A 56 0.34 -1.60 -6.00
C ALA A 56 -0.92 -1.24 -5.18
#